data_AF-A0A512CCH7-F1
#
_entry.id   AF-A0A512CCH7-F1
#
_cell.length_a   1.000
_cell.length_b   1.000
_cell.length_c   1.000
_cell.angle_alpha   90.00
_cell.angle_beta   90.00
_cell.angle_gamma   90.00
#
_symmetry.space_group_name_H-M   'P 1'
#
loop_
_entity.id
_entity.type
_entity.pdbx_description
1 polymer ?
#
loop_
_entity_poly.entity_id
_entity_poly.type
_entity_poly.pdbx_seq_one_letter_code
_entity_poly.pdbx_strand_id
1 'polypeptide(L)'
;MNKIASKIINIISIVAMGYFAIPKLLAKPMSVAGFEQFENALHINADFFRVFTGLAEISMVLLIIYFAISQEVKIGIFAYAFLFITMITALGLEFFARPEPKIPLVIIAIVLALFSVFQVFYLKTKFNFKENKL
;
A
#
# COMPACT_ATOMS: atom_id res chain seq x y z
N MET A 1 0.61 -17.57 11.82
CA MET A 1 -0.22 -16.39 12.17
C MET A 1 -1.65 -16.82 12.40
N ASN A 2 -2.31 -16.32 13.45
CA ASN A 2 -3.72 -16.64 13.70
C ASN A 2 -4.64 -15.76 12.83
N LYS A 3 -5.91 -16.16 12.66
CA LYS A 3 -6.89 -15.44 11.82
C LYS A 3 -7.13 -14.00 12.30
N ILE A 4 -6.94 -13.73 13.59
CA ILE A 4 -7.18 -12.40 14.20
C ILE A 4 -6.12 -11.40 13.74
N ALA A 5 -4.83 -11.77 13.78
CA ALA A 5 -3.75 -10.92 13.31
C ALA A 5 -3.91 -10.54 11.84
N SER A 6 -4.31 -11.49 10.97
CA SER A 6 -4.62 -11.20 9.57
C SER A 6 -5.74 -10.16 9.40
N LYS A 7 -6.80 -10.26 10.20
CA LYS A 7 -7.91 -9.28 10.15
C LYS A 7 -7.46 -7.90 10.61
N ILE A 8 -6.66 -7.82 11.67
CA ILE A 8 -6.09 -6.57 12.16
C ILE A 8 -5.22 -5.93 11.08
N ILE A 9 -4.35 -6.70 10.43
CA ILE A 9 -3.51 -6.22 9.32
C ILE A 9 -4.38 -5.68 8.17
N ASN A 10 -5.46 -6.38 7.79
CA ASN A 10 -6.40 -5.89 6.77
C ASN A 10 -6.98 -4.53 7.16
N ILE A 11 -7.50 -4.39 8.39
CA ILE A 11 -8.14 -3.15 8.84
C ILE A 11 -7.14 -2.00 8.86
N ILE A 12 -5.95 -2.19 9.43
CA ILE A 12 -4.92 -1.14 9.50
C ILE A 12 -4.50 -0.73 8.09
N SER A 13 -4.30 -1.69 7.18
CA SER A 13 -3.90 -1.40 5.80
C SER A 13 -5.00 -0.64 5.05
N ILE A 14 -6.27 -1.01 5.21
CA ILE A 14 -7.41 -0.30 4.61
C ILE A 14 -7.46 1.15 5.09
N VAL A 15 -7.37 1.37 6.40
CA VAL A 15 -7.46 2.70 7.00
C VAL A 15 -6.26 3.56 6.58
N ALA A 16 -5.04 3.03 6.65
CA ALA A 16 -3.84 3.77 6.29
C ALA A 16 -3.82 4.13 4.80
N MET A 17 -4.09 3.18 3.91
CA MET A 17 -4.10 3.44 2.48
C MET A 17 -5.24 4.39 2.08
N GLY A 18 -6.42 4.26 2.69
CA GLY A 18 -7.53 5.21 2.48
C GLY A 18 -7.18 6.62 2.93
N TYR A 19 -6.53 6.75 4.10
CA TYR A 19 -6.05 8.03 4.62
C TYR A 19 -5.05 8.72 3.68
N PHE A 20 -4.22 7.94 2.97
CA PHE A 20 -3.27 8.48 1.99
C PHE A 20 -3.88 8.75 0.61
N ALA A 21 -4.82 7.92 0.16
CA ALA A 21 -5.42 8.01 -1.17
C ALA A 21 -6.34 9.23 -1.29
N ILE A 22 -7.20 9.46 -0.29
CA ILE A 22 -8.24 10.49 -0.34
C ILE A 22 -7.64 11.89 -0.52
N PRO A 23 -6.65 12.35 0.28
CA PRO A 23 -6.05 13.67 0.10
C PRO A 23 -5.36 13.84 -1.25
N LYS A 24 -4.78 12.75 -1.80
CA LYS A 24 -4.18 12.75 -3.14
C LYS A 24 -5.22 12.99 -4.21
N LEU A 25 -6.33 12.25 -4.19
CA LEU A 25 -7.39 12.38 -5.20
C LEU A 25 -8.12 13.72 -5.09
N LEU A 26 -8.26 14.27 -3.88
CA LEU A 26 -8.90 15.57 -3.63
C LEU A 26 -7.96 16.77 -3.78
N ALA A 27 -6.74 16.58 -4.28
CA ALA A 27 -5.74 17.64 -4.47
C ALA A 27 -5.54 18.52 -3.21
N LYS A 28 -5.53 17.91 -2.01
CA LYS A 28 -5.32 18.67 -0.77
C LYS A 28 -3.93 19.32 -0.79
N PRO A 29 -3.76 20.55 -0.26
CA PRO A 29 -2.50 21.31 -0.37
C PRO A 29 -1.26 20.54 0.08
N MET A 30 -1.36 19.79 1.18
CA MET A 30 -0.26 18.95 1.69
C MET A 30 0.15 17.87 0.69
N SER A 31 -0.80 17.29 -0.04
CA SER A 31 -0.50 16.32 -1.08
C SER A 31 0.14 17.00 -2.28
N VAL A 32 -0.41 18.11 -2.76
CA VAL A 32 0.12 18.84 -3.93
C VAL A 32 1.58 19.21 -3.69
N ALA A 33 1.89 19.86 -2.55
CA ALA A 33 3.25 20.23 -2.20
C ALA A 33 4.22 19.03 -2.11
N GLY A 34 3.72 17.86 -1.70
CA GLY A 34 4.52 16.64 -1.67
C GLY A 34 4.89 16.14 -3.07
N PHE A 35 3.99 16.23 -4.04
CA PHE A 35 4.21 15.78 -5.42
C PHE A 35 4.97 16.80 -6.26
N GLU A 36 4.85 18.10 -6.00
CA GLU A 36 5.71 19.13 -6.60
C GLU A 36 7.19 18.91 -6.28
N GLN A 37 7.50 18.44 -5.06
CA GLN A 37 8.87 18.03 -4.70
C GLN A 37 9.36 16.87 -5.58
N PHE A 38 8.49 15.89 -5.84
CA PHE A 38 8.82 14.77 -6.71
C PHE A 38 8.97 15.18 -8.17
N GLU A 39 8.18 16.14 -8.66
CA GLU A 39 8.33 16.67 -10.01
C GLU A 39 9.70 17.30 -10.23
N ASN A 40 10.19 18.08 -9.26
CA ASN A 40 11.53 18.68 -9.34
C ASN A 40 12.66 17.63 -9.36
N ALA A 41 12.47 16.49 -8.71
CA ALA A 41 13.49 15.44 -8.65
C ALA A 41 13.40 14.45 -9.83
N LEU A 42 12.18 14.10 -10.26
CA LEU A 42 11.91 13.03 -11.21
C LEU A 42 11.51 13.54 -12.61
N HIS A 43 11.23 14.83 -12.74
CA HIS A 43 10.71 15.46 -13.97
C HIS A 43 9.40 14.82 -14.48
N ILE A 44 8.58 14.33 -13.55
CA ILE A 44 7.24 13.79 -13.82
C ILE A 44 6.22 14.82 -13.35
N ASN A 45 5.23 15.14 -14.19
CA ASN A 45 4.16 16.06 -13.84
C ASN A 45 3.50 15.69 -12.49
N ALA A 46 3.50 16.62 -11.53
CA ALA A 46 3.04 16.36 -10.17
C ALA A 46 1.57 15.94 -10.11
N ASP A 47 0.71 16.54 -10.93
CA ASP A 47 -0.72 16.23 -10.93
C ASP A 47 -1.01 14.83 -11.45
N PHE A 48 -0.42 14.46 -12.58
CA PHE A 48 -0.50 13.10 -13.10
C PHE A 48 0.00 12.09 -12.07
N PHE A 49 1.19 12.32 -11.50
CA PHE A 49 1.79 11.38 -10.57
C PHE A 49 1.00 11.25 -9.25
N ARG A 50 0.46 12.37 -8.75
CA ARG A 50 -0.42 12.42 -7.59
C ARG A 50 -1.69 11.60 -7.81
N VAL A 51 -2.37 11.84 -8.92
CA VAL A 51 -3.62 11.14 -9.26
C VAL A 51 -3.35 9.66 -9.49
N PHE A 52 -2.31 9.31 -10.24
CA PHE A 52 -1.90 7.92 -10.46
C PHE A 52 -1.66 7.20 -9.12
N THR A 53 -0.88 7.83 -8.22
CA THR A 53 -0.59 7.25 -6.91
C THR A 53 -1.86 7.13 -6.07
N GLY A 54 -2.73 8.14 -6.04
CA GLY A 54 -4.02 8.07 -5.35
C GLY A 54 -4.94 6.96 -5.89
N LEU A 55 -4.95 6.74 -7.20
CA LEU A 55 -5.70 5.65 -7.85
C LEU A 55 -5.11 4.27 -7.52
N ALA A 56 -3.79 4.14 -7.47
CA ALA A 56 -3.14 2.92 -7.02
C ALA A 56 -3.50 2.60 -5.56
N GLU A 57 -3.44 3.60 -4.69
CA GLU A 57 -3.74 3.44 -3.27
C GLU A 57 -5.22 3.07 -3.02
N ILE A 58 -6.17 3.73 -3.69
CA ILE A 58 -7.59 3.37 -3.55
C ILE A 58 -7.89 1.98 -4.14
N SER A 59 -7.23 1.60 -5.24
CA SER A 59 -7.37 0.26 -5.81
C SER A 59 -6.90 -0.82 -4.83
N MET A 60 -5.81 -0.58 -4.10
CA MET A 60 -5.37 -1.48 -3.04
C MET A 60 -6.38 -1.58 -1.89
N VAL A 61 -6.98 -0.45 -1.47
CA VAL A 61 -8.05 -0.46 -0.46
C VAL A 61 -9.20 -1.37 -0.90
N LEU A 62 -9.67 -1.21 -2.13
CA LEU A 62 -10.76 -2.01 -2.68
C LEU A 62 -10.40 -3.49 -2.77
N LEU A 63 -9.17 -3.82 -3.20
CA LEU A 63 -8.67 -5.19 -3.25
C LEU A 63 -8.60 -5.85 -1.87
N ILE A 64 -8.12 -5.14 -0.85
CA ILE A 64 -8.02 -5.67 0.52
C ILE A 64 -9.42 -5.84 1.13
N ILE A 65 -10.36 -4.92 0.87
CA ILE A 65 -11.78 -5.07 1.27
C ILE A 65 -12.38 -6.30 0.59
N TYR A 66 -12.22 -6.43 -0.73
CA TYR A 66 -12.74 -7.56 -1.48
C TYR A 66 -12.16 -8.88 -0.95
N PHE A 67 -10.86 -8.94 -0.68
CA PHE A 67 -10.22 -10.09 -0.04
C PHE A 67 -10.79 -10.36 1.35
N ALA A 68 -11.03 -9.33 2.17
CA ALA A 68 -11.59 -9.49 3.51
C ALA A 68 -12.99 -10.13 3.50
N ILE A 69 -13.80 -9.82 2.48
CA ILE A 69 -15.15 -10.36 2.30
C ILE A 69 -15.12 -11.74 1.63
N SER A 70 -14.52 -11.84 0.44
CA SER A 70 -14.51 -13.05 -0.38
C SER A 70 -13.62 -14.15 0.19
N GLN A 71 -12.62 -13.80 1.00
CA GLN A 71 -11.58 -14.71 1.51
C GLN A 71 -10.79 -15.41 0.39
N GLU A 72 -10.84 -14.88 -0.84
CA GLU A 72 -10.15 -15.43 -2.00
C GLU A 72 -8.63 -15.21 -1.88
N VAL A 73 -7.91 -16.32 -1.64
CA VAL A 73 -6.49 -16.28 -1.26
C VAL A 73 -5.62 -15.68 -2.36
N LYS A 74 -5.92 -15.95 -3.64
CA LYS A 74 -5.19 -15.38 -4.78
C LYS A 74 -5.30 -13.85 -4.80
N ILE A 75 -6.48 -13.30 -4.52
CA ILE A 75 -6.70 -11.84 -4.46
C ILE A 75 -5.98 -11.23 -3.27
N GLY A 76 -6.01 -11.90 -2.11
CA GLY A 76 -5.24 -11.46 -0.95
C GLY A 76 -3.73 -11.41 -1.23
N ILE A 77 -3.18 -12.44 -1.88
CA ILE A 77 -1.76 -12.46 -2.25
C ILE A 77 -1.45 -11.30 -3.20
N PHE A 78 -2.27 -11.09 -4.23
CA PHE A 78 -2.08 -10.00 -5.19
C PHE A 78 -2.15 -8.62 -4.50
N ALA A 79 -3.17 -8.39 -3.67
CA ALA A 79 -3.37 -7.13 -2.96
C ALA A 79 -2.18 -6.77 -2.07
N TYR A 80 -1.67 -7.74 -1.29
CA TYR A 80 -0.53 -7.51 -0.40
C TYR A 80 0.82 -7.48 -1.12
N ALA A 81 0.98 -8.19 -2.24
CA ALA A 81 2.15 -8.01 -3.09
C ALA A 81 2.17 -6.59 -3.70
N PHE A 82 1.02 -6.08 -4.14
CA PHE A 82 0.89 -4.72 -4.66
C PHE A 82 1.16 -3.68 -3.57
N LEU A 83 0.64 -3.89 -2.35
CA LEU A 83 0.96 -3.05 -1.19
C LEU A 83 2.46 -3.02 -0.89
N PHE A 84 3.12 -4.18 -0.88
CA PHE A 84 4.56 -4.26 -0.66
C PHE A 84 5.35 -3.44 -1.68
N ILE A 85 5.10 -3.64 -2.98
CA ILE A 85 5.77 -2.89 -4.05
C ILE A 85 5.54 -1.39 -3.86
N THR A 86 4.31 -0.98 -3.57
CA THR A 86 3.99 0.43 -3.35
C THR A 86 4.75 1.02 -2.16
N MET A 87 4.89 0.29 -1.06
CA MET A 87 5.65 0.76 0.11
C MET A 87 7.16 0.85 -0.17
N ILE A 88 7.73 -0.09 -0.93
CA ILE A 88 9.13 -0.01 -1.35
C ILE A 88 9.35 1.20 -2.27
N THR A 89 8.46 1.42 -3.24
CA THR A 89 8.51 2.61 -4.10
C THR A 89 8.36 3.89 -3.28
N ALA A 90 7.42 3.94 -2.32
CA ALA A 90 7.23 5.09 -1.44
C ALA A 90 8.48 5.39 -0.60
N LEU A 91 9.12 4.37 -0.03
CA LEU A 91 10.39 4.52 0.68
C LEU A 91 11.49 5.06 -0.25
N GLY A 92 11.59 4.54 -1.47
CA GLY A 92 12.52 5.05 -2.48
C GLY A 92 12.28 6.53 -2.78
N LEU A 93 11.04 6.92 -3.03
CA LEU A 93 10.68 8.32 -3.27
C LEU A 93 11.03 9.22 -2.06
N GLU A 94 10.79 8.74 -0.85
CA GLU A 94 11.04 9.49 0.36
C GLU A 94 12.53 9.76 0.61
N PHE A 95 13.41 8.79 0.30
CA PHE A 95 14.85 8.92 0.51
C PHE A 95 15.61 9.51 -0.67
N PHE A 96 15.12 9.33 -1.90
CA PHE A 96 15.86 9.72 -3.12
C PHE A 96 15.25 10.91 -3.86
N ALA A 97 13.95 11.19 -3.69
CA ALA A 97 13.26 12.24 -4.43
C ALA A 97 12.81 13.42 -3.57
N ARG A 98 12.89 13.33 -2.24
CA ARG A 98 12.69 14.48 -1.34
C ARG A 98 14.02 15.11 -0.93
N PRO A 99 14.04 16.43 -0.68
CA PRO A 99 15.19 17.08 -0.03
C PRO A 99 15.48 16.53 1.36
N GLU A 100 14.42 16.21 2.13
CA GLU A 100 14.52 15.63 3.46
C GLU A 100 13.42 14.58 3.68
N PRO A 101 13.77 13.37 4.15
CA PRO A 101 12.80 12.31 4.43
C PRO A 101 11.89 12.67 5.62
N LYS A 102 10.58 12.52 5.44
CA LYS A 102 9.59 12.62 6.52
C LYS A 102 9.54 11.30 7.28
N ILE A 103 10.20 11.26 8.42
CA ILE A 103 10.30 10.08 9.29
C ILE A 103 8.95 9.40 9.59
N PRO A 104 7.82 10.12 9.84
CA PRO A 104 6.54 9.46 10.04
C PRO A 104 6.08 8.62 8.83
N LEU A 105 6.31 9.11 7.60
CA LEU A 105 5.94 8.38 6.38
C LEU A 105 6.83 7.15 6.18
N VAL A 106 8.12 7.26 6.47
CA VAL A 106 9.08 6.14 6.45
C VAL A 106 8.63 5.03 7.38
N ILE A 107 8.29 5.37 8.64
CA ILE A 107 7.84 4.39 9.64
C ILE A 107 6.57 3.68 9.16
N ILE A 108 5.58 4.44 8.69
CA ILE A 108 4.32 3.86 8.20
C ILE A 108 4.59 2.92 7.00
N ALA A 109 5.44 3.33 6.06
CA ALA A 109 5.78 2.51 4.91
C ALA A 109 6.51 1.22 5.29
N ILE A 110 7.45 1.27 6.25
CA ILE A 110 8.12 0.06 6.77
C ILE A 110 7.11 -0.88 7.44
N VAL A 111 6.23 -0.37 8.30
CA VAL A 111 5.22 -1.19 8.98
C VAL A 111 4.29 -1.87 7.98
N LEU A 112 3.78 -1.12 6.99
CA LEU A 112 2.91 -1.67 5.95
C LEU A 112 3.64 -2.65 5.02
N ALA A 113 4.92 -2.41 4.73
CA ALA A 113 5.74 -3.36 3.98
C ALA A 113 5.90 -4.69 4.75
N LEU A 114 6.21 -4.62 6.05
CA LEU A 114 6.30 -5.82 6.91
C LEU A 114 4.97 -6.56 6.98
N PHE A 115 3.86 -5.84 7.18
CA PHE A 115 2.51 -6.41 7.15
C PHE A 115 2.23 -7.13 5.84
N SER A 116 2.63 -6.53 4.71
CA SER A 116 2.47 -7.13 3.39
C SER A 116 3.23 -8.44 3.25
N VAL A 117 4.50 -8.45 3.68
CA VAL A 117 5.34 -9.65 3.67
C VAL A 117 4.71 -10.76 4.52
N PHE A 118 4.36 -10.46 5.77
CA PHE A 118 3.75 -11.43 6.68
C PHE A 118 2.45 -12.01 6.12
N GLN A 119 1.61 -11.15 5.53
CA GLN A 119 0.32 -11.55 5.00
C GLN A 119 0.46 -12.40 3.73
N VAL A 120 1.38 -12.05 2.82
CA VAL A 120 1.68 -12.89 1.64
C VAL A 120 2.16 -14.28 2.06
N PHE A 121 3.10 -14.38 3.01
CA PHE A 121 3.57 -15.67 3.49
C PHE A 121 2.45 -16.50 4.13
N TYR A 122 1.65 -15.89 5.00
CA TYR A 122 0.51 -16.55 5.62
C TYR A 122 -0.49 -17.09 4.58
N LEU A 123 -0.80 -16.29 3.55
CA LEU A 123 -1.74 -16.66 2.51
C LEU A 123 -1.19 -17.74 1.57
N LYS A 124 0.09 -17.71 1.21
CA LYS A 124 0.74 -18.76 0.42
C LYS A 124 0.68 -20.11 1.13
N THR A 125 0.97 -20.16 2.43
CA THR A 125 0.85 -21.40 3.21
C THR A 125 -0.59 -21.95 3.20
N LYS A 126 -1.58 -21.06 3.33
CA LYS A 126 -3.01 -21.44 3.24
C LYS A 126 -3.41 -21.92 1.83
N PHE A 127 -2.86 -21.31 0.79
CA PHE A 127 -3.10 -21.67 -0.60
C PHE A 127 -2.60 -23.08 -0.92
N ASN A 128 -1.33 -23.35 -0.63
CA ASN A 128 -0.70 -24.66 -0.90
C ASN A 128 -1.41 -25.79 -0.13
N PHE A 129 -1.87 -25.52 1.09
CA PHE A 129 -2.64 -26.50 1.86
C PHE A 129 -4.02 -26.81 1.27
N LYS A 130 -4.65 -25.84 0.59
CA LYS A 130 -5.95 -26.04 -0.08
C LYS A 130 -5.78 -26.84 -1.37
N GLU A 131 -4.71 -26.59 -2.14
CA GLU A 131 -4.42 -27.36 -3.36
C GLU A 131 -4.06 -28.82 -3.06
N ASN A 132 -3.27 -29.09 -2.01
CA ASN A 132 -2.90 -30.46 -1.62
C ASN A 132 -4.07 -31.32 -1.07
N LYS A 133 -5.28 -30.75 -0.94
CA LYS A 133 -6.50 -31.42 -0.45
C LYS A 133 -7.55 -31.68 -1.55
N LEU A 134 -7.32 -31.16 -2.75
CA LEU A 134 -8.13 -31.38 -3.95
C LEU A 134 -7.47 -32.46 -4.81
#